data_AF-A0A2N1G3J2-F1
#
_entry.id   AF-A0A2N1G3J2-F1
#
_cell.length_a   1.000
_cell.length_b   1.000
_cell.length_c   1.000
_cell.angle_alpha   90.00
_cell.angle_beta   90.00
_cell.angle_gamma   90.00
#
_symmetry.space_group_name_H-M   'P 1'
#
loop_
_entity.id
_entity.type
_entity.pdbx_description
1 polymer ?
#
loop_
_entity_poly.entity_id
_entity_poly.type
_entity_poly.pdbx_seq_one_letter_code
_entity_poly.pdbx_strand_id
1 'polypeptide(L)'
;MTNPHKDKPWFKFLSNKYVWVLLFFSTWMIFLDNYSYFDHRVLDNQVDELEDNKEYYQQEIKKDEDQIKQLNNPEQIEKYAREKYYMKKDSEDIYIIEFEGDSIENK
;
A
#
# COMPACT_ATOMS: atom_id res chain seq x y z
N MET A 1 29.41 58.45 -13.28
CA MET A 1 28.34 57.95 -14.17
C MET A 1 27.09 57.75 -13.33
N THR A 2 26.13 58.66 -13.42
CA THR A 2 24.88 58.60 -12.66
C THR A 2 23.93 57.60 -13.32
N ASN A 3 23.47 56.60 -12.56
CA ASN A 3 22.57 55.57 -13.05
C ASN A 3 21.17 56.20 -13.30
N PRO A 4 20.65 56.20 -14.55
CA PRO A 4 19.41 56.90 -14.93
C PRO A 4 18.12 56.31 -14.31
N HIS A 5 18.23 55.26 -13.48
CA HIS A 5 17.10 54.60 -12.85
C HIS A 5 16.95 54.89 -11.35
N LYS A 6 17.80 55.75 -10.78
CA LYS A 6 17.85 56.03 -9.35
C LYS A 6 16.58 56.70 -8.79
N ASP A 7 15.83 57.40 -9.63
CA ASP A 7 14.65 58.17 -9.24
C ASP A 7 13.33 57.39 -9.33
N LYS A 8 13.35 56.16 -9.84
CA LYS A 8 12.14 55.34 -9.91
C LYS A 8 11.83 54.68 -8.56
N PRO A 9 10.55 54.62 -8.14
CA PRO A 9 10.16 54.12 -6.82
C PRO A 9 10.57 52.66 -6.58
N TRP A 10 10.59 51.83 -7.63
CA TRP A 10 11.05 50.44 -7.55
C TRP A 10 12.55 50.29 -7.26
N PHE A 11 13.38 51.26 -7.65
CA PHE A 11 14.83 51.21 -7.41
C PHE A 11 15.16 51.45 -5.93
N LYS A 12 14.40 52.33 -5.26
CA LYS A 12 14.52 52.54 -3.80
C LYS A 12 14.08 51.31 -3.00
N PHE A 13 13.07 50.59 -3.50
CA PHE A 13 12.63 49.33 -2.91
C PHE A 13 13.72 48.25 -3.07
N LEU A 14 14.29 48.12 -4.28
CA LEU A 14 15.31 47.12 -4.58
C LEU A 14 16.68 47.41 -3.95
N SER A 15 17.03 48.68 -3.66
CA SER A 15 18.28 48.99 -2.95
C SER A 15 18.19 48.84 -1.43
N ASN A 16 17.03 48.43 -0.89
CA ASN A 16 16.85 48.23 0.54
C ASN A 16 17.41 46.86 0.96
N LYS A 17 18.38 46.85 1.89
CA LYS A 17 18.98 45.62 2.44
C LYS A 17 17.94 44.64 3.02
N TYR A 18 16.84 45.15 3.57
CA TYR A 18 15.78 44.33 4.15
C TYR A 18 15.04 43.51 3.08
N VAL A 19 14.90 44.05 1.86
CA VAL A 19 14.27 43.33 0.73
C VAL A 19 15.13 42.14 0.30
N TRP A 20 16.46 42.30 0.28
CA TRP A 20 17.37 41.20 -0.05
C TRP A 20 17.41 40.12 1.03
N VAL A 21 17.43 40.51 2.31
CA VAL A 21 17.37 39.55 3.42
C VAL A 21 16.04 38.80 3.40
N LEU A 22 14.92 39.49 3.18
CA LEU A 22 13.61 38.88 3.08
C LEU A 22 13.49 37.97 1.85
N LEU A 23 14.01 38.38 0.69
CA LEU A 23 14.01 37.57 -0.52
C LEU A 23 14.86 36.30 -0.35
N PHE A 24 16.04 36.42 0.26
CA PHE A 24 16.87 35.26 0.59
C PHE A 24 16.16 34.34 1.59
N PHE A 25 15.55 34.89 2.64
CA PHE A 25 14.80 34.12 3.63
C PHE A 25 13.57 33.44 3.02
N SER A 26 12.78 34.13 2.20
CA SER A 26 11.64 33.54 1.48
C SER A 26 12.08 32.47 0.50
N THR A 27 13.18 32.69 -0.23
CA THR A 27 13.74 31.66 -1.12
C THR A 27 14.19 30.45 -0.31
N TRP A 28 14.84 30.65 0.84
CA TRP A 28 15.23 29.58 1.76
C TRP A 28 14.01 28.80 2.28
N MET A 29 12.97 29.51 2.72
CA MET A 29 11.71 28.92 3.20
C MET A 29 10.90 28.21 2.10
N ILE A 30 11.15 28.48 0.82
CA ILE A 30 10.43 27.83 -0.29
C ILE A 30 11.22 26.65 -0.87
N PHE A 31 12.55 26.77 -0.94
CA PHE A 31 13.41 25.75 -1.58
C PHE A 31 14.07 24.78 -0.60
N LEU A 32 14.40 25.21 0.62
CA LEU A 32 15.02 24.37 1.64
C LEU A 32 14.06 23.93 2.74
N ASP A 33 13.01 24.70 3.03
CA ASP A 33 12.00 24.28 4.01
C ASP A 33 11.00 23.29 3.39
N ASN A 34 10.44 22.44 4.26
CA ASN A 34 9.74 21.18 4.01
C ASN A 34 8.39 21.32 3.26
N TYR A 35 8.09 22.45 2.64
CA TYR A 35 6.83 22.68 1.91
C TYR A 35 6.92 22.14 0.48
N SER A 36 7.46 20.94 0.33
CA SER A 36 7.57 20.30 -0.95
C SER A 36 6.21 19.70 -1.31
N TYR A 37 5.61 20.20 -2.39
CA TYR A 37 4.50 19.53 -3.07
C TYR A 37 4.80 18.04 -3.35
N PHE A 38 6.08 17.67 -3.43
CA PHE A 38 6.54 16.30 -3.54
C PHE A 38 6.26 15.46 -2.27
N ASP A 39 6.40 16.05 -1.09
CA ASP A 39 6.22 15.34 0.18
C ASP A 39 4.74 14.99 0.40
N HIS A 40 3.82 15.86 0.00
CA HIS A 40 2.40 15.53 0.00
C HIS A 40 2.07 14.41 -0.97
N ARG A 41 2.64 14.40 -2.19
CA ARG A 41 2.39 13.29 -3.12
C ARG A 41 2.90 11.94 -2.59
N VAL A 42 4.03 11.95 -1.89
CA VAL A 42 4.58 10.73 -1.26
C VAL A 42 3.74 10.30 -0.06
N LEU A 43 3.21 11.24 0.71
CA LEU A 43 2.26 10.95 1.79
C LEU A 43 0.94 10.41 1.26
N ASP A 44 0.37 11.03 0.22
CA ASP A 44 -0.90 10.61 -0.39
C ASP A 44 -0.78 9.18 -0.94
N ASN A 45 0.32 8.86 -1.64
CA ASN A 45 0.57 7.49 -2.08
C ASN A 45 0.68 6.49 -0.91
N GLN A 46 1.29 6.87 0.21
CA GLN A 46 1.36 6.01 1.40
C GLN A 46 -0.02 5.82 2.03
N VAL A 47 -0.86 6.86 2.01
CA VAL A 47 -2.24 6.78 2.50
C VAL A 47 -3.04 5.81 1.64
N ASP A 48 -2.96 5.96 0.32
CA ASP A 48 -3.65 5.07 -0.63
C ASP A 48 -3.18 3.62 -0.45
N GLU A 49 -1.87 3.37 -0.34
CA GLU A 49 -1.32 2.03 -0.09
C GLU A 49 -1.81 1.43 1.24
N LEU A 50 -1.91 2.24 2.30
CA LEU A 50 -2.42 1.79 3.60
C LEU A 50 -3.92 1.47 3.54
N GLU A 51 -4.70 2.25 2.79
CA GLU A 51 -6.14 2.03 2.60
C GLU A 51 -6.40 0.76 1.79
N ASP A 52 -5.67 0.55 0.70
CA ASP A 52 -5.74 -0.67 -0.12
C ASP A 52 -5.38 -1.92 0.69
N ASN A 53 -4.29 -1.85 1.47
CA ASN A 53 -3.88 -2.95 2.34
C ASN A 53 -4.95 -3.26 3.40
N LYS A 54 -5.53 -2.21 4.00
CA LYS A 54 -6.61 -2.37 4.98
C LYS A 54 -7.83 -3.06 4.36
N GLU A 55 -8.24 -2.64 3.17
CA GLU A 55 -9.36 -3.27 2.47
C GLU A 55 -9.06 -4.74 2.17
N TYR A 56 -7.87 -5.05 1.64
CA TYR A 56 -7.43 -6.41 1.38
C TYR A 56 -7.52 -7.30 2.63
N TYR A 57 -6.96 -6.87 3.76
CA TYR A 57 -7.00 -7.66 4.99
C TYR A 57 -8.41 -7.81 5.54
N GLN A 58 -9.27 -6.79 5.43
CA GLN A 58 -10.67 -6.90 5.83
C GLN A 58 -11.43 -7.93 5.00
N GLN A 59 -11.16 -8.01 3.70
CA GLN A 59 -11.76 -9.01 2.82
C GLN A 59 -11.28 -10.42 3.14
N GLU A 60 -9.97 -10.63 3.35
CA GLU A 60 -9.43 -11.94 3.73
C GLU A 60 -9.94 -12.39 5.11
N ILE A 61 -10.01 -11.49 6.11
CA ILE A 61 -10.60 -11.82 7.42
C ILE A 61 -12.03 -12.30 7.26
N LYS A 62 -12.85 -11.62 6.45
CA LYS A 62 -14.25 -12.01 6.24
C LYS A 62 -14.36 -13.39 5.59
N LYS A 63 -13.51 -13.67 4.61
CA LYS A 63 -13.43 -14.96 3.92
C LYS A 63 -12.99 -16.08 4.89
N ASP A 64 -11.99 -15.81 5.71
CA ASP A 64 -11.50 -16.76 6.72
C ASP A 64 -12.56 -17.02 7.79
N GLU A 65 -13.27 -15.99 8.25
CA GLU A 65 -14.41 -16.15 9.17
C GLU A 65 -15.49 -17.05 8.58
N ASP A 66 -15.81 -16.89 7.29
CA ASP A 66 -16.80 -17.73 6.61
C ASP A 66 -16.30 -19.18 6.43
N GLN A 67 -14.99 -19.38 6.18
CA GLN A 67 -14.37 -20.72 6.20
C GLN A 67 -14.41 -21.35 7.61
N ILE A 68 -14.08 -20.59 8.66
CA ILE A 68 -14.16 -21.05 10.05
C ILE A 68 -15.60 -21.44 10.40
N LYS A 69 -16.60 -20.68 9.96
CA LYS A 69 -18.02 -21.05 10.15
C LYS A 69 -18.35 -22.38 9.47
N GLN A 70 -17.82 -22.64 8.27
CA GLN A 70 -17.98 -23.94 7.60
C GLN A 70 -17.31 -25.05 8.41
N LEU A 71 -16.11 -24.80 8.94
CA LEU A 71 -15.37 -25.72 9.80
C LEU A 71 -15.97 -25.86 11.22
N ASN A 72 -16.95 -25.07 11.64
CA ASN A 72 -17.65 -25.33 12.91
C ASN A 72 -18.64 -26.50 12.81
N ASN A 73 -18.95 -26.97 11.59
CA ASN A 73 -19.74 -28.17 11.42
C ASN A 73 -18.82 -29.41 11.37
N PRO A 74 -18.95 -30.38 12.30
CA PRO A 74 -18.12 -31.58 12.31
C PRO A 74 -18.16 -32.37 10.99
N GLU A 75 -19.29 -32.32 10.27
CA GLU A 75 -19.45 -33.00 8.98
C GLU A 75 -18.60 -32.34 7.86
N GLN A 76 -18.50 -31.01 7.89
CA GLN A 76 -17.66 -30.24 6.97
C GLN A 76 -16.17 -30.43 7.27
N ILE A 77 -15.80 -30.50 8.56
CA ILE A 77 -14.43 -30.82 8.98
C ILE A 77 -14.04 -32.22 8.48
N GLU A 78 -14.90 -33.22 8.71
CA GLU A 78 -14.62 -34.60 8.28
C GLU A 78 -14.48 -34.68 6.76
N LYS A 79 -15.35 -34.00 6.01
CA LYS A 79 -15.25 -33.91 4.55
C LYS A 79 -13.93 -33.27 4.12
N TYR A 80 -13.54 -32.14 4.69
CA TYR A 80 -12.30 -31.44 4.36
C TYR A 80 -11.06 -32.30 4.67
N ALA A 81 -11.03 -32.95 5.85
CA ALA A 81 -9.97 -33.86 6.25
C ALA A 81 -9.83 -35.07 5.31
N ARG A 82 -10.96 -35.61 4.82
CA ARG A 82 -10.97 -36.71 3.85
C ARG A 82 -10.53 -36.28 2.45
N GLU A 83 -10.97 -35.12 1.96
CA GLU A 83 -10.67 -34.65 0.60
C GLU A 83 -9.25 -34.08 0.45
N LYS A 84 -8.76 -33.33 1.44
CA LYS A 84 -7.45 -32.68 1.37
C LYS A 84 -6.31 -33.50 1.95
N TYR A 85 -6.58 -34.26 3.01
CA TYR A 85 -5.55 -34.96 3.75
C TYR A 85 -5.71 -36.47 3.73
N TYR A 86 -6.73 -37.00 3.04
CA TYR A 86 -7.03 -38.44 2.96
C TYR A 86 -7.07 -39.09 4.36
N MET A 87 -7.59 -38.38 5.35
CA MET A 87 -7.73 -38.92 6.71
C MET A 87 -8.80 -40.01 6.74
N LYS A 88 -8.52 -41.11 7.46
CA LYS A 88 -9.47 -42.21 7.73
C LYS A 88 -9.55 -42.53 9.21
N LYS A 89 -10.64 -43.19 9.60
CA LYS A 89 -10.74 -43.87 10.90
C LYS A 89 -10.01 -45.21 10.82
N ASP A 90 -9.55 -45.71 11.97
CA ASP A 90 -8.85 -47.00 12.04
C ASP A 90 -9.71 -48.20 11.57
N SER A 91 -11.03 -48.04 11.59
CA SER A 91 -12.01 -49.03 11.12
C SER A 91 -12.39 -48.91 9.64
N GLU A 92 -11.69 -48.08 8.86
CA GLU A 92 -12.01 -47.79 7.46
C GLU A 92 -10.77 -47.95 6.55
N ASP A 93 -11.00 -48.31 5.29
CA ASP A 93 -9.98 -48.40 4.25
C ASP A 93 -10.26 -47.40 3.13
N ILE A 94 -9.22 -46.67 2.70
CA ILE A 94 -9.31 -45.69 1.61
C ILE A 94 -8.87 -46.38 0.31
N TYR A 95 -9.70 -46.28 -0.72
CA TYR A 95 -9.37 -46.69 -2.08
C TYR A 95 -9.20 -45.44 -2.94
N ILE A 96 -8.03 -45.28 -3.56
CA ILE A 96 -7.78 -44.27 -4.59
C ILE A 96 -7.93 -44.98 -5.93
N ILE A 97 -8.90 -44.57 -6.74
CA ILE A 97 -9.16 -45.14 -8.06
C ILE A 97 -8.55 -44.18 -9.09
N GLU A 98 -7.48 -44.65 -9.75
CA GLU A 98 -6.83 -43.92 -10.84
C GLU A 98 -7.22 -44.59 -12.16
N PHE A 99 -7.68 -43.80 -13.13
CA PHE A 99 -7.93 -44.27 -14.49
C PHE A 99 -6.68 -44.05 -15.35
N GLU A 100 -6.40 -44.94 -16.30
CA GLU A 100 -5.20 -44.90 -17.16
C GLU A 100 -5.03 -43.59 -17.97
N GLY A 101 -6.04 -42.71 -18.00
CA GLY A 101 -5.97 -41.39 -18.65
C GLY A 101 -5.76 -40.19 -17.70
N ASP A 102 -5.79 -40.38 -16.38
CA ASP A 102 -5.73 -39.30 -15.39
C ASP A 102 -4.32 -39.10 -14.78
N SER A 103 -3.39 -40.02 -15.04
CA SER A 103 -2.01 -39.89 -14.63
C SER A 103 -1.24 -38.97 -15.60
N ILE A 104 -0.78 -37.83 -15.09
CA ILE A 104 0.26 -37.07 -15.78
C ILE A 104 1.52 -37.94 -15.73
N GLU A 105 2.03 -38.36 -16.89
CA GLU A 105 3.30 -39.08 -16.99
C GLU A 105 4.38 -38.33 -16.20
N ASN A 106 4.78 -38.87 -15.06
CA ASN A 106 5.94 -38.38 -14.33
C ASN A 106 7.18 -38.75 -15.15
N LYS A 107 7.84 -37.74 -15.70
CA LYS A 107 9.09 -37.86 -16.46
C LYS A 107 10.30 -37.79 -15.54
#